data_AF-X1R1M5-F1
#
_entry.id   AF-X1R1M5-F1
#
_cell.length_a   1.000
_cell.length_b   1.000
_cell.length_c   1.000
_cell.angle_alpha   90.00
_cell.angle_beta   90.00
_cell.angle_gamma   90.00
#
_symmetry.space_group_name_H-M   'P 1'
#
loop_
_entity.id
_entity.type
_entity.pdbx_description
1 polymer ?
#
loop_
_entity_poly.entity_id
_entity_poly.type
_entity_poly.pdbx_seq_one_letter_code
_entity_poly.pdbx_strand_id
1 'polypeptide(L)' 'ISPYWRTLKSGGQLNEKYPGGAEAQAARLREEGHTIEAGKGKKPPRVKDFEKHLAKF' A
#
# COMPACT_ATOMS: atom_id res chain seq x y z
N ILE A 1 -8.92 14.24 -8.43
CA ILE A 1 -8.03 13.80 -7.33
C ILE A 1 -7.03 12.81 -7.90
N SER A 2 -5.73 13.07 -7.74
CA SER A 2 -4.68 12.15 -8.19
C SER A 2 -4.53 10.99 -7.20
N PRO A 3 -4.52 9.72 -7.64
CA PRO A 3 -4.55 8.56 -6.76
C PRO A 3 -3.16 8.26 -6.17
N TYR A 4 -2.66 9.15 -5.30
CA TYR A 4 -1.36 8.99 -4.66
C TYR A 4 -1.24 7.69 -3.87
N TRP A 5 -2.36 7.17 -3.35
CA TRP A 5 -2.40 5.95 -2.54
C TRP A 5 -2.18 4.65 -3.34
N ARG A 6 -2.27 4.70 -4.67
CA ARG A 6 -1.93 3.55 -5.54
C ARG A 6 -0.43 3.32 -5.66
N THR A 7 0.38 4.34 -5.34
CA THR A 7 1.83 4.22 -5.39
C THR A 7 2.36 3.60 -4.10
N LEU A 8 2.97 2.42 -4.24
CA LEU A 8 3.60 1.70 -3.14
C LEU A 8 5.12 1.96 -3.13
N LYS A 9 5.74 1.75 -1.98
CA LYS A 9 7.20 1.63 -1.86
C LYS A 9 7.68 0.29 -2.43
N SER A 10 9.00 0.16 -2.56
CA SER A 10 9.66 -1.08 -2.98
C SER A 10 9.15 -2.28 -2.15
N GLY A 11 8.85 -3.38 -2.82
CA GLY A 11 8.32 -4.59 -2.17
C GLY A 11 6.86 -4.48 -1.70
N GLY A 12 6.07 -3.56 -2.27
CA GLY A 12 4.63 -3.40 -1.99
C GLY A 12 4.31 -2.72 -0.66
N GLN A 13 5.29 -2.08 -0.04
CA GLN A 13 5.14 -1.45 1.26
C GLN A 13 4.33 -0.15 1.16
N LEU A 14 3.55 0.15 2.19
CA LEU A 14 2.83 1.42 2.27
C LEU A 14 3.78 2.58 2.58
N ASN A 15 3.41 3.76 2.12
CA ASN A 15 4.19 4.98 2.26
C ASN A 15 3.67 5.83 3.41
N GLU A 16 4.38 5.76 4.53
CA GLU A 16 4.09 6.54 5.75
C GLU A 16 4.18 8.07 5.53
N LYS A 17 4.81 8.52 4.46
CA LYS A 17 4.93 9.95 4.12
C LYS A 17 3.66 10.52 3.45
N TYR A 18 2.67 9.70 3.16
CA TYR A 18 1.44 10.18 2.53
C TYR A 18 0.50 10.88 3.51
N PRO A 19 -0.39 11.75 3.00
CA PRO A 19 -1.43 12.36 3.82
C PRO A 19 -2.26 11.28 4.54
N GLY A 20 -2.27 11.32 5.87
CA GLY A 20 -2.91 10.31 6.73
C GLY A 20 -2.07 9.04 6.98
N GLY A 21 -0.79 9.04 6.58
CA GLY A 21 0.16 7.97 6.84
C GLY A 21 -0.15 6.66 6.10
N ALA A 22 0.50 5.60 6.55
CA ALA A 22 0.29 4.26 5.98
C ALA A 22 -1.14 3.75 6.21
N GLU A 23 -1.80 4.14 7.31
CA GLU A 23 -3.16 3.70 7.64
C GLU A 23 -4.20 4.25 6.67
N ALA A 24 -4.14 5.55 6.34
CA ALA A 24 -5.06 6.13 5.36
C ALA A 24 -4.83 5.56 3.95
N GLN A 25 -3.58 5.31 3.58
CA GLN A 25 -3.28 4.60 2.33
C GLN A 25 -3.85 3.18 2.35
N ALA A 26 -3.69 2.46 3.46
CA ALA A 26 -4.21 1.12 3.64
C ALA A 26 -5.74 1.08 3.54
N ALA A 27 -6.43 2.04 4.14
CA ALA A 27 -7.89 2.15 4.10
C ALA A 27 -8.38 2.28 2.64
N ARG A 28 -7.81 3.23 1.88
CA ARG A 28 -8.16 3.42 0.47
C ARG A 28 -7.91 2.17 -0.38
N LEU A 29 -6.78 1.51 -0.18
CA LEU A 29 -6.46 0.27 -0.89
C LEU A 29 -7.42 -0.87 -0.51
N ARG A 30 -7.84 -0.97 0.76
CA ARG A 30 -8.88 -1.93 1.19
C ARG A 30 -10.25 -1.63 0.59
N GLU A 31 -10.61 -0.36 0.46
CA GLU A 31 -11.84 0.06 -0.24
C GLU A 31 -11.81 -0.33 -1.72
N GLU A 32 -10.64 -0.32 -2.36
CA GLU A 32 -10.45 -0.85 -3.73
C GLU A 32 -10.43 -2.39 -3.78
N GLY A 33 -10.49 -3.09 -2.63
CA GLY A 33 -10.49 -4.55 -2.55
C GLY A 33 -9.11 -5.18 -2.37
N HIS A 34 -8.05 -4.38 -2.16
CA HIS A 34 -6.73 -4.92 -1.87
C HIS A 34 -6.61 -5.38 -0.41
N THR A 35 -5.97 -6.53 -0.22
CA THR A 35 -5.64 -7.03 1.11
C THR A 35 -4.33 -6.40 1.60
N ILE A 36 -4.34 -5.80 2.79
CA ILE A 36 -3.15 -5.23 3.41
C ILE A 36 -2.66 -6.16 4.51
N GLU A 37 -1.42 -6.61 4.39
CA GLU A 37 -0.72 -7.37 5.42
C GLU A 37 -0.05 -6.43 6.41
N ALA A 38 -0.38 -6.59 7.69
CA ALA A 38 0.33 -5.93 8.76
C ALA A 38 1.81 -6.34 8.73
N GLY A 39 2.70 -5.37 8.84
CA GLY A 39 4.11 -5.65 8.90
C GLY A 39 4.45 -6.43 10.18
N LYS A 40 5.18 -7.53 10.04
CA LYS A 40 5.68 -8.28 11.20
C LYS A 40 6.90 -7.57 11.79
N GLY A 41 6.83 -7.21 13.08
CA GLY A 41 7.90 -6.53 13.82
C GLY A 41 8.09 -5.07 13.37
N LYS A 42 9.32 -4.67 13.03
CA LYS A 42 9.65 -3.30 12.56
C LYS A 42 9.40 -3.07 11.07
N LYS A 43 8.77 -4.01 10.37
CA LYS A 43 8.50 -3.87 8.93
C LYS A 43 7.23 -3.02 8.75
N PRO A 44 7.17 -2.11 7.77
CA PRO A 44 5.94 -1.40 7.47
C PRO A 44 4.90 -2.36 6.85
N PRO A 45 3.59 -2.05 7.00
CA PRO A 45 2.52 -2.78 6.33
C PRO A 45 2.69 -2.76 4.81
N ARG A 46 2.23 -3.81 4.15
CA ARG A 46 2.37 -3.99 2.70
C ARG A 46 1.08 -4.51 2.08
N VAL A 47 0.92 -4.28 0.78
CA VAL A 47 -0.17 -4.87 0.00
C VAL A 47 0.17 -6.34 -0.28
N LYS A 48 -0.76 -7.23 0.06
CA LYS A 48 -0.67 -8.65 -0.28
C LYS A 48 -0.82 -8.81 -1.78
N ASP A 49 -0.05 -9.72 -2.38
CA ASP A 49 -0.09 -10.01 -3.82
C ASP A 49 0.16 -8.76 -4.70
N PHE A 50 0.87 -7.74 -4.18
CA PHE A 50 1.12 -6.49 -4.92
C PHE A 50 1.82 -6.73 -6.28
N GLU A 51 2.61 -7.80 -6.38
CA GLU A 51 3.30 -8.22 -7.60
C GLU A 51 2.33 -8.56 -8.74
N LYS A 52 1.13 -9.06 -8.43
CA LYS A 52 0.08 -9.33 -9.43
C LYS A 52 -0.54 -8.06 -10.00
N HIS A 53 -0.45 -6.96 -9.25
CA HIS A 53 -0.98 -5.65 -9.62
C HIS A 53 0.11 -4.68 -10.11
N LEU A 54 1.36 -5.16 -10.21
CA LEU A 54 2.47 -4.36 -10.71
C LEU A 54 2.28 -4.14 -12.21
N ALA A 55 2.08 -2.90 -12.63
CA ALA A 55 2.12 -2.54 -14.04
C ALA A 55 3.51 -2.88 -14.58
N LYS A 56 3.60 -3.93 -15.40
CA LYS A 56 4.80 -4.22 -16.18
C LYS A 56 4.81 -3.23 -17.35
N PHE A 57 5.79 -2.35 -17.36
CA PHE A 57 6.12 -1.51 -18.50
C PHE A 57 7.19 -2.21 -19.34
#